data_AF-A0A662GW44-F1
#
_entry.id   AF-A0A662GW44-F1
#
_cell.length_a   1.000
_cell.length_b   1.000
_cell.length_c   1.000
_cell.angle_alpha   90.00
_cell.angle_beta   90.00
_cell.angle_gamma   90.00
#
_symmetry.space_group_name_H-M   'P 1'
#
loop_
_entity.id
_entity.type
_entity.pdbx_description
1 polymer ?
#
loop_
_entity_poly.entity_id
_entity_poly.type
_entity_poly.pdbx_seq_one_letter_code
_entity_poly.pdbx_strand_id
1 'polypeptide(L)'
;MRMAIRAKYVDAIKAKLPEEERKAVKPDDYLTRLVKYIPSEVIALYITLDGIISSAKTEIPFQTISWLIFLICLIGTIVYKWRIYEVKDTAQILVSAGAFIVWVFALGGPFATLPWYHPIYGELILPIYTFFIPAILK
;
A
#
# COMPACT_ATOMS: atom_id res chain seq x y z
N MET A 1 -9.52 -25.39 -31.37
CA MET A 1 -9.87 -24.64 -32.60
C MET A 1 -10.33 -23.19 -32.34
N ARG A 2 -11.25 -22.91 -31.39
CA ARG A 2 -11.73 -21.54 -31.09
C ARG A 2 -10.67 -20.55 -30.58
N MET A 3 -9.61 -21.02 -29.90
CA MET A 3 -8.53 -20.16 -29.41
C MET A 3 -7.65 -19.58 -30.52
N ALA A 4 -7.35 -20.37 -31.56
CA ALA A 4 -6.52 -19.92 -32.69
C ALA A 4 -7.23 -18.85 -33.55
N ILE A 5 -8.55 -18.96 -33.68
CA ILE A 5 -9.38 -17.97 -34.40
C ILE A 5 -9.44 -16.65 -33.62
N ARG A 6 -9.58 -16.72 -32.29
CA ARG A 6 -9.60 -15.53 -31.42
C ARG A 6 -8.27 -14.77 -31.45
N ALA A 7 -7.14 -15.49 -31.42
CA ALA A 7 -5.81 -14.87 -31.51
C ALA A 7 -5.65 -14.09 -32.83
N LYS A 8 -5.93 -14.74 -33.96
CA LYS A 8 -5.85 -14.11 -35.29
C LYS A 8 -6.77 -12.89 -35.43
N TYR A 9 -7.97 -12.95 -34.84
CA TYR A 9 -8.94 -11.87 -34.87
C TYR A 9 -8.49 -10.67 -34.02
N VAL A 10 -7.92 -10.92 -32.85
CA VAL A 10 -7.36 -9.89 -31.97
C VAL A 10 -6.14 -9.21 -32.62
N ASP A 11 -5.29 -9.98 -33.28
CA ASP A 11 -4.11 -9.44 -33.97
C ASP A 11 -4.49 -8.57 -35.18
N ALA A 12 -5.51 -8.98 -35.94
CA ALA A 12 -6.05 -8.20 -37.05
C ALA A 12 -6.72 -6.89 -36.59
N ILE A 13 -7.36 -6.88 -35.41
CA ILE A 13 -7.92 -5.67 -34.79
C ILE A 13 -6.79 -4.74 -34.36
N LYS A 14 -5.79 -5.24 -33.62
CA LYS A 14 -4.63 -4.44 -33.18
C LYS A 14 -3.88 -3.80 -34.35
N ALA A 15 -3.80 -4.49 -35.48
CA ALA A 15 -3.19 -4.00 -36.71
C ALA A 15 -4.00 -2.89 -37.42
N LYS A 16 -5.28 -2.72 -37.10
CA LYS A 16 -6.16 -1.66 -37.64
C LYS A 16 -6.37 -0.48 -36.70
N LEU A 17 -5.92 -0.57 -35.45
CA LEU A 17 -5.98 0.57 -34.53
C LEU A 17 -5.00 1.68 -34.98
N PRO A 18 -5.40 2.97 -34.90
CA PRO A 18 -4.54 4.12 -35.18
C PRO A 18 -3.23 4.04 -34.38
N GLU A 19 -2.12 4.57 -34.94
CA GLU A 19 -0.82 4.57 -34.25
C GLU A 19 -0.87 5.23 -32.86
N GLU A 20 -1.77 6.20 -32.65
CA GLU A 20 -1.97 6.86 -31.36
C GLU A 20 -2.44 5.90 -30.25
N GLU A 21 -3.33 4.95 -30.56
CA GLU A 21 -3.79 3.95 -29.59
C GLU A 21 -2.74 2.87 -29.31
N ARG A 22 -1.83 2.60 -30.25
CA ARG A 22 -0.69 1.68 -30.02
C ARG A 22 0.41 2.29 -29.17
N LYS A 23 0.58 3.61 -29.19
CA LYS A 23 1.63 4.34 -28.47
C LYS A 23 1.17 4.94 -27.14
N ALA A 24 -0.07 4.75 -26.73
CA ALA A 24 -0.57 5.23 -25.44
C ALA A 24 -0.16 4.34 -24.25
N VAL A 25 1.10 3.89 -24.19
CA VAL A 25 1.75 3.60 -22.90
C VAL A 25 2.54 4.86 -22.57
N LYS A 26 1.82 5.93 -22.18
CA LYS A 26 2.48 7.08 -21.56
C LYS A 26 3.18 6.55 -20.30
N PRO A 27 4.44 6.93 -20.02
CA PRO A 27 5.02 6.70 -18.70
C PRO A 27 4.00 7.21 -17.67
N ASP A 28 3.59 6.36 -16.71
CA ASP A 28 2.60 6.74 -15.70
C ASP A 28 2.99 8.11 -15.13
N ASP A 29 2.06 9.07 -15.20
CA ASP A 29 2.23 10.42 -14.71
C ASP A 29 2.66 10.39 -13.23
N TYR A 30 3.45 11.39 -12.81
CA TYR A 30 4.07 11.44 -11.47
C TYR A 30 3.06 11.20 -10.35
N LEU A 31 1.86 11.78 -10.49
CA LEU A 31 0.77 11.63 -9.55
C LEU A 31 0.16 10.23 -9.59
N THR A 32 0.03 9.62 -10.77
CA THR A 32 -0.49 8.25 -10.93
C THR A 32 0.44 7.23 -10.28
N ARG A 33 1.76 7.41 -10.42
CA ARG A 33 2.76 6.60 -9.71
C ARG A 33 2.60 6.77 -8.21
N LEU A 34 2.58 8.01 -7.71
CA LEU A 34 2.49 8.29 -6.28
C LEU A 34 1.24 7.67 -5.63
N VAL A 35 0.07 7.82 -6.26
CA VAL A 35 -1.20 7.26 -5.77
C VAL A 35 -1.17 5.73 -5.71
N LYS A 36 -0.51 5.05 -6.68
CA LYS A 36 -0.31 3.59 -6.63
C LYS A 36 0.55 3.11 -5.45
N TYR A 37 1.36 3.98 -4.86
CA TYR A 37 2.22 3.60 -3.72
C TYR A 37 1.53 3.72 -2.37
N ILE A 38 0.46 4.51 -2.27
CA ILE A 38 -0.29 4.67 -1.02
C ILE A 38 -1.14 3.40 -0.83
N PRO A 39 -0.90 2.59 0.21
CA PRO A 39 -1.68 1.38 0.47
C PRO A 39 -3.03 1.76 1.11
N SER A 40 -3.87 2.48 0.36
CA SER A 40 -5.13 3.04 0.83
C SER A 40 -6.08 1.96 1.38
N GLU A 41 -6.12 0.77 0.76
CA GLU A 41 -6.98 -0.32 1.25
C GLU A 41 -6.53 -0.83 2.62
N VAL A 42 -5.23 -1.02 2.83
CA VAL A 42 -4.69 -1.53 4.10
C VAL A 42 -4.83 -0.47 5.19
N ILE A 43 -4.59 0.80 4.85
CA ILE A 43 -4.79 1.93 5.76
C ILE A 43 -6.25 1.99 6.22
N ALA A 44 -7.20 1.92 5.30
CA ALA A 44 -8.63 1.93 5.63
C ALA A 44 -9.05 0.74 6.51
N LEU A 45 -8.54 -0.47 6.19
CA LEU A 45 -8.73 -1.66 7.02
C LEU A 45 -8.18 -1.43 8.44
N TYR A 46 -6.96 -0.92 8.55
CA TYR A 46 -6.30 -0.68 9.82
C TYR A 46 -7.08 0.31 10.69
N ILE A 47 -7.47 1.47 10.16
CA ILE A 47 -8.25 2.49 10.91
C ILE A 47 -9.56 1.89 11.43
N THR A 48 -10.24 1.11 10.58
CA THR A 48 -11.51 0.48 10.94
C THR A 48 -11.33 -0.49 12.11
N LEU A 49 -10.32 -1.35 12.03
CA LEU A 49 -9.99 -2.29 13.10
C LEU A 49 -9.56 -1.55 14.37
N ASP A 50 -8.68 -0.55 14.24
CA ASP A 50 -8.18 0.26 15.37
C ASP A 50 -9.33 0.97 16.12
N GLY A 51 -10.32 1.50 15.39
CA GLY A 51 -11.53 2.07 15.96
C GLY A 51 -12.39 1.06 16.72
N ILE A 52 -12.55 -0.16 16.19
CA ILE A 52 -13.30 -1.25 16.84
C ILE A 52 -12.61 -1.71 18.12
N ILE A 53 -11.28 -1.88 18.13
CA ILE A 53 -10.56 -2.29 19.34
C ILE A 53 -10.56 -1.15 20.37
N SER A 54 -10.44 0.09 19.89
CA SER A 54 -10.42 1.28 20.74
C SER A 54 -11.72 1.49 21.50
N SER A 55 -12.86 1.04 20.97
CA SER A 55 -14.15 1.08 21.68
C SER A 55 -14.29 0.01 22.76
N ALA A 56 -13.50 -1.06 22.71
CA ALA A 56 -13.54 -2.19 23.65
C ALA A 56 -12.34 -2.24 24.62
N LYS A 57 -11.54 -1.15 24.74
CA LYS A 57 -10.27 -1.08 25.50
C LYS A 57 -10.29 -1.72 26.89
N THR A 58 -11.41 -1.66 27.60
CA THR A 58 -11.54 -2.12 28.99
C THR A 58 -11.83 -3.61 29.12
N GLU A 59 -12.35 -4.27 28.07
CA GLU A 59 -12.82 -5.67 28.14
C GLU A 59 -11.82 -6.68 27.55
N ILE A 60 -10.87 -6.19 26.76
CA ILE A 60 -9.91 -7.02 26.03
C ILE A 60 -8.47 -6.57 26.31
N PRO A 61 -7.48 -7.46 26.20
CA PRO A 61 -6.07 -7.10 26.28
C PRO A 61 -5.67 -6.26 25.07
N PHE A 62 -5.97 -4.96 25.12
CA PHE A 62 -5.81 -3.97 24.04
C PHE A 62 -4.41 -4.03 23.42
N GLN A 63 -3.37 -4.07 24.26
CA GLN A 63 -1.99 -4.14 23.81
C GLN A 63 -1.72 -5.36 22.91
N THR A 64 -2.06 -6.56 23.36
CA THR A 64 -1.80 -7.80 22.60
C THR A 64 -2.56 -7.82 21.28
N ILE A 65 -3.80 -7.34 21.28
CA ILE A 65 -4.67 -7.35 20.10
C ILE A 65 -4.23 -6.28 19.07
N SER A 66 -3.87 -5.08 19.51
CA SER A 66 -3.33 -4.04 18.62
C SER A 66 -2.04 -4.48 17.94
N TRP A 67 -1.15 -5.17 18.64
CA TRP A 67 0.07 -5.75 18.05
C TRP A 67 -0.25 -6.85 17.03
N LEU A 68 -1.22 -7.71 17.32
CA LEU A 68 -1.66 -8.77 16.42
C LEU A 68 -2.27 -8.21 15.13
N ILE A 69 -3.13 -7.19 15.24
CA ILE A 69 -3.76 -6.52 14.09
C ILE A 69 -2.74 -5.77 13.25
N PHE A 70 -1.77 -5.11 13.89
CA PHE A 70 -0.64 -4.49 13.19
C PHE A 70 0.15 -5.53 12.38
N LEU A 71 0.52 -6.66 12.98
CA LEU A 71 1.22 -7.75 12.29
C LEU A 71 0.41 -8.32 11.14
N ILE A 72 -0.89 -8.55 11.32
CA ILE A 72 -1.78 -9.05 10.26
C ILE A 72 -1.88 -8.05 9.12
N CYS A 73 -2.04 -6.76 9.40
CA CYS A 73 -2.12 -5.73 8.36
C CYS A 73 -0.76 -5.54 7.64
N LEU A 74 0.35 -5.65 8.36
CA LEU A 74 1.70 -5.61 7.80
C LEU A 74 1.92 -6.78 6.83
N ILE A 75 1.64 -8.01 7.29
CA ILE A 75 1.73 -9.22 6.46
C ILE A 75 0.76 -9.11 5.27
N GLY A 76 -0.46 -8.63 5.52
CA GLY A 76 -1.47 -8.34 4.50
C GLY A 76 -0.93 -7.42 3.41
N THR A 77 -0.25 -6.34 3.78
CA THR A 77 0.38 -5.39 2.83
C THR A 77 1.43 -6.07 1.95
N ILE A 78 2.30 -6.87 2.55
CA ILE A 78 3.38 -7.58 1.84
C ILE A 78 2.79 -8.65 0.91
N VAL A 79 1.87 -9.47 1.42
CA VAL A 79 1.22 -10.56 0.67
C VAL A 79 0.36 -10.00 -0.47
N TYR A 80 -0.37 -8.91 -0.23
CA TYR A 80 -1.20 -8.26 -1.25
C TYR A 80 -0.34 -7.74 -2.40
N LYS A 81 0.78 -7.05 -2.10
CA LYS A 81 1.71 -6.58 -3.14
C LYS A 81 2.39 -7.73 -3.88
N TRP A 82 2.79 -8.78 -3.18
CA TRP A 82 3.46 -9.91 -3.80
C TRP A 82 2.54 -10.74 -4.69
N ARG A 83 1.28 -10.95 -4.27
CA ARG A 83 0.33 -11.84 -4.96
C ARG A 83 -0.51 -11.13 -6.04
N ILE A 84 -0.84 -9.85 -5.86
CA ILE A 84 -1.78 -9.15 -6.75
C ILE A 84 -1.05 -8.25 -7.76
N TYR A 85 0.03 -7.59 -7.35
CA TYR A 85 0.73 -6.64 -8.22
C TYR A 85 1.99 -7.23 -8.89
N GLU A 86 2.38 -8.48 -8.60
CA GLU A 86 3.57 -9.17 -9.14
C GLU A 86 4.84 -8.28 -9.20
N VAL A 87 4.95 -7.33 -8.26
CA VAL A 87 6.05 -6.37 -8.23
C VAL A 87 7.34 -7.12 -7.89
N LYS A 88 8.26 -7.22 -8.84
CA LYS A 88 9.59 -7.82 -8.62
C LYS A 88 10.58 -6.83 -8.01
N ASP A 89 10.26 -5.54 -8.05
CA ASP A 89 11.13 -4.50 -7.52
C ASP A 89 11.05 -4.46 -5.99
N THR A 90 12.09 -4.99 -5.35
CA THR A 90 12.16 -5.13 -3.90
C THR A 90 12.14 -3.77 -3.20
N ALA A 91 12.65 -2.72 -3.84
CA ALA A 91 12.63 -1.36 -3.30
C ALA A 91 11.20 -0.82 -3.16
N GLN A 92 10.33 -1.09 -4.14
CA GLN A 92 8.93 -0.68 -4.12
C GLN A 92 8.11 -1.40 -3.03
N ILE A 93 8.42 -2.68 -2.77
CA ILE A 93 7.81 -3.42 -1.66
C ILE A 93 8.27 -2.84 -0.32
N LEU A 94 9.58 -2.59 -0.18
CA LEU A 94 10.16 -2.07 1.06
C LEU A 94 9.62 -0.68 1.41
N VAL A 95 9.52 0.20 0.42
CA VAL A 95 9.02 1.57 0.59
C VAL A 95 7.55 1.57 1.01
N SER A 96 6.72 0.68 0.45
CA SER A 96 5.32 0.61 0.85
C SER A 96 5.09 -0.08 2.19
N ALA A 97 5.91 -1.08 2.54
CA ALA A 97 5.91 -1.64 3.89
C ALA A 97 6.34 -0.59 4.93
N GLY A 98 7.41 0.17 4.63
CA GLY A 98 7.86 1.29 5.44
C GLY A 98 6.80 2.39 5.57
N ALA A 99 6.09 2.70 4.48
CA ALA A 99 4.98 3.66 4.49
C ALA A 99 3.89 3.24 5.45
N PHE A 100 3.50 1.97 5.41
CA PHE A 100 2.49 1.44 6.32
C PHE A 100 2.95 1.51 7.79
N ILE A 101 4.20 1.15 8.10
CA ILE A 101 4.75 1.24 9.46
C ILE A 101 4.72 2.68 9.97
N VAL A 102 5.22 3.61 9.17
CA VAL A 102 5.24 5.04 9.49
C VAL A 102 3.83 5.58 9.72
N TRP A 103 2.87 5.11 8.92
CA TRP A 103 1.48 5.53 9.02
C TRP A 103 0.82 5.01 10.30
N VAL A 104 1.01 3.74 10.64
CA VAL A 104 0.53 3.19 11.93
C VAL A 104 1.22 3.86 13.12
N PHE A 105 2.51 4.18 12.98
CA PHE A 105 3.26 4.92 13.99
C PHE A 105 2.73 6.35 14.16
N ALA A 106 2.21 6.99 13.11
CA ALA A 106 1.54 8.29 13.19
C ALA A 106 0.18 8.22 13.89
N LEU A 107 -0.56 7.12 13.73
CA LEU A 107 -1.85 6.93 14.38
C LEU A 107 -1.79 6.54 15.87
N GLY A 108 -0.60 6.30 16.43
CA GLY A 108 -0.47 5.81 17.80
C GLY A 108 -0.59 4.29 17.89
N GLY A 109 -1.64 3.67 17.35
CA GLY A 109 -1.76 2.21 17.21
C GLY A 109 -1.21 1.36 18.38
N PRO A 110 -0.46 0.27 18.11
CA PRO A 110 0.18 -0.52 19.17
C PRO A 110 1.32 0.23 19.87
N PHE A 111 1.92 1.23 19.21
CA PHE A 111 3.06 2.00 19.73
C PHE A 111 2.67 2.92 20.88
N ALA A 112 1.42 3.38 20.93
CA ALA A 112 0.86 4.18 22.02
C ALA A 112 0.82 3.45 23.36
N THR A 113 0.99 2.13 23.36
CA THR A 113 1.13 1.33 24.59
C THR A 113 2.55 1.35 25.16
N LEU A 114 3.53 1.89 24.42
CA LEU A 114 4.92 1.96 24.87
C LEU A 114 5.14 3.23 25.72
N PRO A 115 5.84 3.11 26.86
CA PRO A 115 6.02 4.23 27.79
C PRO A 115 6.88 5.37 27.24
N TRP A 116 7.66 5.12 26.19
CA TRP A 116 8.52 6.11 25.53
C TRP A 116 7.85 6.79 24.32
N TYR A 117 6.67 6.33 23.90
CA TYR A 117 6.02 6.81 22.70
C TYR A 117 5.24 8.10 22.99
N HIS A 118 5.50 9.13 22.18
CA HIS A 118 4.66 10.32 22.10
C HIS A 118 4.08 10.46 20.69
N PRO A 119 2.79 10.81 20.54
CA PRO A 119 2.15 10.98 19.23
C PRO A 119 2.90 11.93 18.28
N ILE A 120 3.53 12.97 18.84
CA ILE A 120 4.36 13.95 18.11
C ILE A 120 5.44 13.27 17.26
N TYR A 121 6.02 12.16 17.70
CA TYR A 121 7.04 11.47 16.93
C TYR A 121 6.48 10.93 15.62
N GLY A 122 5.27 10.38 15.63
CA GLY A 122 4.64 9.86 14.42
C GLY A 122 4.13 10.95 13.50
N GLU A 123 3.59 12.03 14.07
CA GLU A 123 3.17 13.22 13.31
C GLU A 123 4.34 13.91 12.58
N LEU A 124 5.55 13.90 13.16
CA LEU A 124 6.74 14.44 12.52
C LEU A 124 7.35 13.49 11.47
N ILE A 125 7.40 12.19 11.77
CA ILE A 125 8.01 11.21 10.87
C ILE A 125 7.21 11.03 9.57
N LEU A 126 5.89 11.15 9.63
CA LEU A 126 5.00 10.96 8.49
C LEU A 126 5.27 11.92 7.31
N PRO A 127 5.25 13.26 7.48
CA PRO A 127 5.54 14.21 6.40
C PRO A 127 6.99 14.13 5.93
N ILE A 128 7.94 13.83 6.83
CA ILE A 128 9.35 13.62 6.45
C ILE A 128 9.43 12.40 5.52
N TYR A 129 8.83 11.28 5.92
CA TYR A 129 8.87 10.06 5.13
C TYR A 129 8.21 10.25 3.75
N THR A 130 7.01 10.85 3.69
CA THR A 130 6.34 11.10 2.40
C THR A 130 7.11 12.05 1.49
N PHE A 131 7.83 13.03 2.05
CA PHE A 131 8.67 13.95 1.28
C PHE A 131 9.91 13.28 0.68
N PHE A 132 10.56 12.35 1.41
CA PHE A 132 11.80 11.72 0.97
C PHE A 132 11.60 10.45 0.11
N ILE A 133 10.45 9.78 0.17
CA ILE A 133 10.14 8.61 -0.67
C ILE A 133 10.43 8.84 -2.17
N PRO A 134 9.96 9.94 -2.81
CA PRO A 134 10.13 10.14 -4.25
C PRO A 134 11.58 10.39 -4.66
N ALA A 135 12.42 10.86 -3.73
CA ALA A 135 13.84 11.08 -3.99
C ALA A 135 14.65 9.76 -4.04
N ILE A 136 14.14 8.71 -3.41
CA ILE A 136 14.82 7.40 -3.28
C ILE A 136 14.43 6.45 -4.43
N LEU A 137 13.18 6.55 -4.92
CA LEU A 137 12.68 5.78 -6.06
C LEU A 137 12.97 6.54 -7.38
N LYS A 138 14.07 6.19 -8.06
CA LYS A 138 14.37 6.64 -9.43
C LYS A 138 13.52 5.93 -10.48
#